data_AF-A0A0M4SY30-F1
#
_entry.id   AF-A0A0M4SY30-F1
#
_cell.length_a   1.000
_cell.length_b   1.000
_cell.length_c   1.000
_cell.angle_alpha   90.00
_cell.angle_beta   90.00
_cell.angle_gamma   90.00
#
_symmetry.space_group_name_H-M   'P 1'
#
loop_
_entity.id
_entity.type
_entity.pdbx_description
1 polymer ?
#
loop_
_entity_poly.entity_id
_entity_poly.type
_entity_poly.pdbx_seq_one_letter_code
_entity_poly.pdbx_strand_id
1 'polypeptide(L)'
;MITQVQNFTQQYLPSESFEIPTLKQSAVFPTREPVKHLLIGSPKAVTSSIYRLQAVGYASVGDWSPLLPTANSGEVMSILIRQILIA
;
A
#
# COMPACT_ATOMS: atom_id res chain seq x y z
N MET A 1 16.11 -50.49 41.43
CA MET A 1 15.41 -49.93 40.25
C MET A 1 15.91 -48.51 40.07
N ILE A 2 16.51 -48.28 38.90
CA ILE A 2 17.27 -47.10 38.49
C ILE A 2 16.40 -46.28 37.53
N THR A 3 16.34 -44.95 37.69
CA THR A 3 16.31 -44.04 36.55
C THR A 3 16.87 -42.69 37.01
N GLN A 4 18.14 -42.46 36.66
CA GLN A 4 18.73 -41.14 36.58
C GLN A 4 18.58 -40.66 35.14
N VAL A 5 18.26 -39.38 34.98
CA VAL A 5 18.07 -38.65 33.72
C VAL A 5 19.32 -38.77 32.85
N GLN A 6 19.19 -39.22 31.60
CA GLN A 6 20.31 -39.32 30.64
C GLN A 6 20.14 -38.34 29.47
N ASN A 7 20.95 -37.28 29.57
CA ASN A 7 21.72 -36.58 28.53
C ASN A 7 21.27 -36.67 27.06
N PHE A 8 20.86 -35.50 26.57
CA PHE A 8 20.85 -35.11 25.16
C PHE A 8 22.18 -35.44 24.49
N THR A 9 22.17 -36.42 23.59
CA THR A 9 23.19 -36.59 22.57
C THR A 9 22.70 -35.89 21.30
N GLN A 10 23.28 -34.72 21.03
CA GLN A 10 23.39 -34.21 19.66
C GLN A 10 24.11 -35.27 18.82
N GLN A 11 23.42 -35.84 17.83
CA GLN A 11 24.08 -36.53 16.73
C GLN A 11 23.59 -35.90 15.42
N TYR A 12 24.48 -35.09 14.87
CA TYR A 12 24.40 -34.43 13.57
C TYR A 12 24.55 -35.48 12.46
N LEU A 13 23.67 -35.51 11.47
CA LEU A 13 23.87 -36.16 10.15
C LEU A 13 23.17 -35.29 9.08
N PRO A 14 23.63 -35.35 7.81
CA PRO A 14 24.16 -34.21 7.09
C PRO A 14 23.08 -33.61 6.18
N SER A 15 23.15 -32.30 5.91
CA SER A 15 22.29 -31.68 4.92
C SER A 15 22.68 -32.19 3.52
N GLU A 16 21.98 -33.22 3.01
CA GLU A 16 21.96 -33.50 1.58
C GLU A 16 21.37 -32.28 0.88
N SER A 17 22.23 -31.54 0.18
CA SER A 17 21.86 -30.44 -0.69
C SER A 17 21.09 -31.00 -1.88
N PHE A 18 19.78 -31.10 -1.77
CA PHE A 18 18.91 -31.17 -2.94
C PHE A 18 19.01 -29.83 -3.66
N GLU A 19 19.93 -29.72 -4.63
CA GLU A 19 19.95 -28.62 -5.58
C GLU A 19 18.67 -28.67 -6.41
N ILE A 20 17.62 -28.02 -5.90
CA ILE A 20 16.46 -27.67 -6.72
C ILE A 20 17.00 -26.68 -7.76
N PRO A 21 16.83 -26.92 -9.08
CA PRO A 21 17.18 -25.94 -10.09
C PRO A 21 16.35 -24.71 -9.78
N THR A 22 17.02 -23.68 -9.26
CA THR A 22 16.37 -22.42 -8.91
C THR A 22 16.00 -21.80 -10.24
N LEU A 23 14.76 -22.04 -10.69
CA LEU A 23 14.12 -21.19 -11.68
C LEU A 23 14.30 -19.79 -11.10
N LYS A 24 15.19 -19.00 -11.70
CA LYS A 24 15.32 -17.56 -11.45
C LYS A 24 14.07 -16.91 -12.01
N GLN A 25 12.93 -17.21 -11.40
CA GLN A 25 11.72 -16.46 -11.62
C GLN A 25 11.98 -15.15 -10.93
N SER A 26 12.38 -14.15 -11.72
CA SER A 26 12.40 -12.75 -11.32
C SER A 26 11.00 -12.46 -10.80
N ALA A 27 10.80 -12.52 -9.49
CA ALA A 27 9.56 -12.12 -8.87
C ALA A 27 9.43 -10.62 -9.13
N VAL A 28 8.65 -10.26 -10.15
CA VAL A 28 8.25 -8.87 -10.38
C VAL A 28 7.24 -8.57 -9.28
N PHE A 29 7.73 -8.03 -8.17
CA PHE A 29 6.87 -7.53 -7.12
C PHE A 29 6.19 -6.25 -7.66
N PRO A 30 4.86 -6.15 -7.57
CA PRO A 30 4.18 -4.96 -8.04
C PRO A 30 4.65 -3.77 -7.19
N THR A 31 5.13 -2.74 -7.85
CA THR A 31 5.64 -1.53 -7.19
C THR A 31 4.47 -0.60 -6.90
N ARG A 32 4.46 0.04 -5.72
CA ARG A 32 3.48 1.09 -5.41
C ARG A 32 4.11 2.45 -5.62
N GLU A 33 3.42 3.31 -6.37
CA GLU A 33 3.83 4.69 -6.56
C GLU A 33 2.77 5.68 -6.04
N PRO A 34 3.21 6.78 -5.39
CA PRO A 34 2.30 7.84 -4.97
C PRO A 34 1.79 8.67 -6.15
N VAL A 35 0.48 8.80 -6.28
CA VAL A 35 -0.17 9.72 -7.22
C VAL A 35 -0.94 10.78 -6.45
N LYS A 36 -0.76 12.04 -6.84
CA LYS A 36 -1.54 13.18 -6.33
C LYS A 36 -2.69 13.48 -7.29
N HIS A 37 -3.91 13.50 -6.76
CA HIS A 37 -5.09 13.98 -7.46
C HIS A 37 -5.38 15.39 -6.96
N LEU A 38 -5.58 16.32 -7.90
CA LEU A 38 -5.86 17.71 -7.60
C LEU A 38 -7.21 18.06 -8.22
N LEU A 39 -8.16 18.45 -7.37
CA LEU A 39 -9.43 19.04 -7.80
C LEU A 39 -9.34 20.54 -7.63
N ILE A 40 -9.71 21.30 -8.66
CA ILE A 40 -9.77 22.77 -8.66
C ILE A 40 -11.12 23.18 -9.23
N GLY A 41 -11.77 24.16 -8.61
CA GLY A 41 -13.00 24.75 -9.11
C GLY A 41 -13.75 25.49 -8.01
N SER A 42 -15.04 25.74 -8.22
CA SER A 42 -15.87 26.33 -7.17
C SER A 42 -15.97 25.41 -5.94
N PRO A 43 -16.20 25.95 -4.72
CA PRO A 43 -16.38 25.13 -3.51
C PRO A 43 -17.43 24.04 -3.71
N LYS A 44 -18.56 24.37 -4.33
CA LYS A 44 -19.63 23.41 -4.62
C LYS A 44 -19.18 22.31 -5.57
N ALA A 45 -18.44 22.65 -6.64
CA ALA A 45 -17.97 21.68 -7.63
C ALA A 45 -16.94 20.72 -7.03
N VAL A 46 -15.98 21.23 -6.25
CA VAL A 46 -14.96 20.41 -5.60
C VAL A 46 -15.60 19.47 -4.58
N THR A 47 -16.45 19.98 -3.68
CA THR A 47 -17.14 19.15 -2.68
C THR A 47 -18.04 18.09 -3.32
N SER A 48 -18.80 18.44 -4.36
CA SER A 48 -19.66 17.48 -5.07
C SER A 48 -18.84 16.38 -5.75
N SER A 49 -17.67 16.73 -6.29
CA SER A 49 -16.76 15.76 -6.92
C SER A 49 -16.18 14.79 -5.89
N ILE A 50 -15.80 15.27 -4.70
CA ILE A 50 -15.32 14.42 -3.60
C ILE A 50 -16.39 13.41 -3.19
N TYR A 51 -17.64 13.85 -2.96
CA TYR A 51 -18.74 12.93 -2.62
C TYR A 51 -19.02 11.92 -3.73
N ARG A 52 -18.95 12.34 -5.00
CA ARG A 52 -19.11 11.42 -6.13
C ARG A 52 -18.00 10.37 -6.17
N LEU A 53 -16.76 10.78 -5.93
CA LEU A 53 -15.61 9.87 -5.86
C LEU A 53 -15.73 8.90 -4.68
N GLN A 54 -16.28 9.34 -3.55
CA GLN A 54 -16.63 8.44 -2.45
C GLN A 54 -17.72 7.44 -2.85
N ALA A 55 -18.79 7.91 -3.50
CA ALA A 55 -19.91 7.05 -3.88
C ALA A 55 -19.50 5.92 -4.84
N VAL A 56 -18.50 6.15 -5.69
CA VAL A 56 -17.94 5.11 -6.58
C VAL A 56 -16.80 4.31 -5.94
N GLY A 57 -16.54 4.49 -4.65
CA GLY A 57 -15.50 3.76 -3.91
C GLY A 57 -14.06 4.18 -4.23
N TYR A 58 -13.86 5.33 -4.87
CA TYR A 58 -12.53 5.78 -5.26
C TYR A 58 -11.69 6.23 -4.07
N ALA A 59 -12.23 7.09 -3.20
CA ALA A 59 -11.58 7.56 -1.97
C ALA A 59 -12.62 8.08 -0.96
N SER A 60 -12.31 8.01 0.33
CA SER A 60 -13.17 8.57 1.38
C SER A 60 -13.06 10.10 1.42
N VAL A 61 -14.10 10.80 1.87
CA VAL A 61 -14.05 12.27 2.04
C VAL A 61 -12.86 12.71 2.92
N GLY A 62 -12.58 11.96 4.00
CA GLY A 62 -11.47 12.26 4.91
C GLY A 62 -10.07 12.05 4.33
N ASP A 63 -9.94 11.41 3.17
CA ASP A 63 -8.63 11.19 2.52
C ASP A 63 -8.16 12.45 1.77
N TRP A 64 -9.06 13.40 1.53
CA TRP A 64 -8.79 14.65 0.84
C TRP A 64 -8.31 15.73 1.82
N SER A 65 -7.43 16.62 1.37
CA SER A 65 -7.09 17.82 2.13
C SER A 65 -8.33 18.71 2.33
N PRO A 66 -8.34 19.55 3.37
CA PRO A 66 -9.29 20.66 3.45
C PRO A 66 -9.29 21.49 2.15
N LEU A 67 -10.42 22.15 1.86
CA LEU A 67 -10.49 23.09 0.74
C LEU A 67 -9.54 24.26 1.02
N LEU A 68 -8.64 24.52 0.07
CA LEU A 68 -7.69 25.63 0.13
C LEU A 68 -8.05 26.66 -0.94
N PRO A 69 -8.02 27.97 -0.64
CA PRO A 69 -8.21 28.99 -1.67
C PRO A 69 -7.08 28.94 -2.69
N THR A 70 -7.38 29.34 -3.92
CA THR A 70 -6.38 29.55 -4.97
C THR A 70 -6.12 31.06 -5.18
N ALA A 71 -5.34 31.42 -6.19
CA ALA A 71 -5.17 32.81 -6.60
C ALA A 71 -6.45 33.42 -7.22
N ASN A 72 -7.38 32.57 -7.69
CA ASN A 72 -8.62 33.01 -8.32
C ASN A 72 -9.74 33.14 -7.30
N SER A 73 -10.43 34.28 -7.29
CA SER A 73 -11.55 34.51 -6.38
C SER A 73 -12.69 33.52 -6.65
N GLY A 74 -13.20 32.90 -5.59
CA GLY A 74 -14.26 31.90 -5.67
C GLY A 74 -13.80 30.51 -6.13
N GLU A 75 -12.50 30.30 -6.33
CA GLU A 75 -11.91 29.00 -6.69
C GLU A 75 -11.12 28.42 -5.51
N VAL A 76 -11.36 27.14 -5.26
CA VAL A 76 -10.68 26.35 -4.23
C VAL A 76 -10.06 25.11 -4.85
N MET A 77 -9.12 24.53 -4.12
CA MET A 77 -8.50 23.25 -4.46
C MET A 77 -8.53 22.26 -3.30
N SER A 78 -8.46 20.98 -3.61
CA SER A 78 -8.26 19.90 -2.64
C SER A 78 -7.39 18.80 -3.24
N ILE A 79 -6.53 18.22 -2.41
CA ILE A 79 -5.50 17.25 -2.82
C ILE A 79 -5.78 15.91 -2.15
N LEU A 80 -5.73 14.83 -2.93
CA LEU A 80 -5.70 13.45 -2.47
C LEU A 80 -4.39 12.79 -2.89
N ILE A 81 -3.76 12.02 -1.99
CA ILE A 81 -2.56 11.25 -2.29
C ILE A 81 -2.87 9.76 -2.14
N ARG A 82 -2.66 8.96 -3.18
CA ARG A 82 -2.89 7.50 -3.17
C ARG A 82 -1.66 6.73 -3.62
N GLN A 83 -1.47 5.55 -3.06
CA GLN A 83 -0.50 4.58 -3.55
C GLN A 83 -1.16 3.70 -4.61
N ILE A 84 -0.66 3.74 -5.84
CA ILE A 84 -1.19 2.95 -6.97
C ILE A 84 -0.20 1.84 -7.29
N LEU A 85 -0.71 0.62 -7.47
CA LEU A 85 0.09 -0.50 -7.95
C LEU A 85 0.39 -0.30 -9.44
N ILE A 86 1.67 -0.33 -9.79
CA ILE A 86 2.14 -0.36 -11.17
C ILE A 86 2.44 -1.82 -11.52
N ALA A 87 1.87 -2.26 -12.63
CA ALA A 87 2.01 -3.59 -13.19
C ALA A 87 2.96 -3.58 -14.39
#